data_AF-M1IMY3-F1
#
_entry.id   AF-M1IMY3-F1
#
_cell.length_a   1.000
_cell.length_b   1.000
_cell.length_c   1.000
_cell.angle_alpha   90.00
_cell.angle_beta   90.00
_cell.angle_gamma   90.00
#
_symmetry.space_group_name_H-M   'P 1'
#
loop_
_entity.id
_entity.type
_entity.pdbx_description
1 polymer ?
#
loop_
_entity_poly.entity_id
_entity_poly.type
_entity_poly.pdbx_seq_one_letter_code
_entity_poly.pdbx_strand_id
1 'polypeptide(L)' 'MRVVTIKVNDDINEVAEEMIRLGIARSKNEAFNIMIRKGLNEVKRIVDKRKKVNELVERWQREGLPIELPNSNKIIADRE' A
#
# COMPACT_ATOMS: atom_id res chain seq x y z
N MET A 1 17.10 3.95 20.02
CA MET A 1 17.30 2.81 19.08
C MET A 1 18.76 2.46 19.05
N ARG A 2 19.10 1.17 18.87
CA ARG A 2 20.49 0.75 18.60
C ARG A 2 20.64 0.52 17.09
N VAL A 3 21.78 0.89 16.54
CA VAL A 3 22.10 0.66 15.13
C VAL A 3 22.86 -0.66 15.03
N VAL A 4 22.41 -1.51 14.12
CA VAL A 4 23.07 -2.78 13.79
C VAL A 4 23.22 -2.87 12.28
N THR A 5 24.32 -3.45 11.82
CA THR A 5 24.51 -3.80 10.41
C THR A 5 24.08 -5.23 10.21
N ILE A 6 23.18 -5.47 9.26
CA ILE A 6 22.72 -6.81 8.88
C ILE A 6 23.10 -7.08 7.43
N LYS A 7 23.45 -8.34 7.13
CA LYS A 7 23.51 -8.84 5.76
C LYS A 7 22.18 -9.51 5.44
N VAL A 8 21.60 -9.14 4.31
CA VAL A 8 20.34 -9.70 3.80
C VAL A 8 20.58 -10.21 2.39
N ASN A 9 19.78 -11.18 1.95
CA ASN A 9 19.75 -11.58 0.55
C ASN A 9 19.02 -10.53 -0.30
N ASP A 10 19.23 -10.61 -1.61
CA ASP A 10 18.67 -9.64 -2.56
C ASP A 10 17.14 -9.63 -2.51
N ASP A 11 16.48 -10.79 -2.38
CA ASP A 11 15.02 -10.89 -2.28
C ASP A 11 14.43 -10.02 -1.14
N ILE A 12 15.09 -10.00 0.03
CA ILE A 12 14.61 -9.19 1.16
C ILE A 12 14.90 -7.71 0.91
N ASN A 13 16.02 -7.38 0.27
CA ASN A 13 16.32 -6.01 -0.10
C ASN A 13 15.33 -5.47 -1.14
N GLU A 14 14.94 -6.27 -2.13
CA GLU A 14 13.93 -5.91 -3.13
C GLU A 14 12.56 -5.64 -2.48
N VAL A 15 12.14 -6.51 -1.55
CA VAL A 15 10.90 -6.26 -0.79
C VAL A 15 10.98 -4.96 -0.01
N ALA A 16 12.12 -4.64 0.61
CA ALA A 16 12.32 -3.38 1.32
C ALA A 16 12.20 -2.16 0.39
N GLU A 17 12.79 -2.22 -0.80
CA GLU A 17 12.70 -1.16 -1.80
C GLU A 17 11.28 -0.99 -2.33
N GLU A 18 10.56 -2.09 -2.54
CA GLU A 18 9.18 -2.06 -2.97
C GLU A 18 8.24 -1.49 -1.90
N MET A 19 8.50 -1.79 -0.62
CA MET A 19 7.80 -1.15 0.49
C MET A 19 7.97 0.36 0.51
N ILE A 20 9.15 0.87 0.15
CA ILE A 20 9.39 2.32 0.06
C ILE A 20 8.65 2.91 -1.14
N ARG A 21 8.76 2.27 -2.31
CA ARG A 21 8.09 2.71 -3.55
C ARG A 21 6.57 2.81 -3.38
N LEU A 22 5.98 1.86 -2.67
CA LEU A 22 4.54 1.79 -2.41
C LEU A 22 4.09 2.63 -1.20
N GLY A 23 5.00 3.40 -0.58
CA GLY A 23 4.71 4.24 0.58
C GLY A 23 4.29 3.46 1.84
N ILE A 24 4.67 2.19 1.93
CA ILE A 24 4.46 1.35 3.13
C ILE A 24 5.50 1.68 4.20
N ALA A 25 6.72 2.03 3.78
CA ALA A 25 7.81 2.46 4.65
C ALA A 25 8.42 3.76 4.12
N ARG A 26 8.96 4.60 5.01
CA ARG A 26 9.63 5.86 4.65
C ARG A 26 11.12 5.68 4.36
N SER A 27 11.72 4.57 4.80
CA SER A 27 13.14 4.26 4.63
C SER A 27 13.41 2.75 4.65
N LYS A 28 14.60 2.34 4.20
CA LYS A 28 15.03 0.92 4.27
C LYS A 28 15.03 0.42 5.71
N ASN A 29 15.52 1.23 6.65
CA ASN A 29 15.54 0.87 8.07
C ASN A 29 14.14 0.60 8.62
N GLU A 30 13.16 1.44 8.26
CA GLU A 30 11.77 1.22 8.66
C GLU A 30 11.19 -0.04 8.00
N ALA A 31 11.47 -0.27 6.72
CA ALA A 31 11.04 -1.48 6.01
C ALA A 31 11.59 -2.75 6.67
N PHE A 32 12.89 -2.81 6.96
CA PHE A 32 13.51 -3.94 7.67
C PHE A 32 12.91 -4.13 9.06
N ASN A 33 12.69 -3.06 9.82
CA ASN A 33 12.06 -3.17 11.14
C ASN A 33 10.62 -3.69 11.05
N ILE A 34 9.85 -3.29 10.03
CA ILE A 34 8.50 -3.83 9.80
C ILE A 34 8.58 -5.32 9.45
N MET A 35 9.51 -5.71 8.55
CA MET A 35 9.73 -7.10 8.17
C MET A 35 10.13 -7.98 9.35
N ILE A 36 11.02 -7.49 10.23
CA ILE A 36 11.44 -8.22 11.43
C ILE A 36 10.27 -8.39 12.40
N ARG A 37 9.43 -7.36 12.57
CA ARG A 37 8.29 -7.42 13.51
C ARG A 37 7.13 -8.30 13.03
N LYS A 38 6.81 -8.25 11.74
CA LYS A 38 5.64 -8.93 11.16
C LYS A 38 5.98 -10.25 10.45
N GLY A 39 7.25 -10.46 10.15
CA GLY A 39 7.70 -11.55 9.30
C GLY A 39 7.51 -11.24 7.81
N LEU A 40 8.34 -11.86 6.99
CA LEU A 40 8.41 -11.62 5.55
C LEU A 40 7.11 -11.97 4.81
N ASN A 41 6.45 -13.07 5.18
CA ASN A 41 5.23 -13.54 4.51
C ASN A 41 4.05 -12.58 4.70
N GLU A 42 3.90 -11.98 5.88
CA GLU A 42 2.85 -10.99 6.12
C GLU A 42 3.13 -9.72 5.32
N VAL A 43 4.39 -9.27 5.29
CA VAL A 43 4.79 -8.08 4.53
C VAL A 43 4.55 -8.26 3.04
N LYS A 44 4.89 -9.41 2.46
CA LYS A 44 4.59 -9.70 1.05
C LYS A 44 3.10 -9.57 0.73
N ARG A 45 2.21 -10.09 1.60
CA ARG A 45 0.76 -9.92 1.44
C ARG A 45 0.32 -8.44 1.52
N ILE A 46 0.94 -7.63 2.37
CA ILE A 46 0.64 -6.19 2.48
C ILE A 46 1.08 -5.47 1.20
N VAL A 47 2.28 -5.78 0.69
CA VAL A 47 2.81 -5.26 -0.58
C VAL A 47 1.86 -5.58 -1.74
N ASP A 48 1.45 -6.84 -1.87
CA ASP A 48 0.54 -7.28 -2.94
C ASP A 48 -0.83 -6.58 -2.86
N LYS A 49 -1.38 -6.43 -1.64
CA LYS A 49 -2.63 -5.68 -1.44
C LYS A 49 -2.47 -4.22 -1.86
N ARG A 50 -1.35 -3.57 -1.52
CA ARG A 50 -1.10 -2.17 -1.88
C ARG A 50 -0.96 -2.01 -3.39
N LYS A 51 -0.29 -2.93 -4.09
CA LYS A 51 -0.21 -2.95 -5.57
C LYS A 51 -1.60 -2.99 -6.20
N LYS A 52 -2.45 -3.93 -5.77
CA LYS A 52 -3.83 -4.03 -6.27
C LYS A 52 -4.64 -2.76 -6.06
N VAL A 53 -4.48 -2.11 -4.91
CA VAL A 53 -5.16 -0.82 -4.64
C VAL A 53 -4.68 0.26 -5.62
N ASN A 54 -3.37 0.36 -5.85
CA ASN A 54 -2.84 1.34 -6.81
C ASN A 54 -3.36 1.07 -8.24
N GLU A 55 -3.36 -0.19 -8.68
CA GLU A 55 -3.92 -0.57 -9.98
C GLU A 55 -5.41 -0.20 -10.11
N LEU A 56 -6.20 -0.44 -9.06
CA LEU A 56 -7.62 -0.06 -9.04
C LEU A 56 -7.80 1.46 -9.12
N VAL A 57 -6.99 2.22 -8.39
CA VAL A 57 -7.01 3.69 -8.41
C VAL A 57 -6.64 4.20 -9.80
N GLU A 58 -5.57 3.69 -10.41
CA GLU A 58 -5.17 4.07 -11.78
C GLU A 58 -6.24 3.73 -12.82
N ARG A 59 -6.89 2.57 -12.66
CA ARG A 59 -8.02 2.19 -13.52
C ARG A 59 -9.17 3.17 -13.38
N TRP A 60 -9.59 3.48 -12.15
CA TRP A 60 -10.71 4.40 -11.91
C TRP A 60 -10.41 5.84 -12.29
N GLN A 61 -9.15 6.27 -12.22
CA GLN A 61 -8.74 7.56 -12.76
C GLN A 61 -8.90 7.63 -14.29
N ARG A 62 -8.70 6.52 -15.00
CA ARG A 62 -8.85 6.44 -16.47
C ARG A 62 -10.28 6.21 -16.93
N GLU A 63 -10.99 5.30 -16.29
CA GLU A 63 -12.30 4.80 -16.72
C GLU A 63 -13.47 5.51 -16.00
N GLY A 64 -13.18 6.30 -14.97
CA GLY A 64 -14.17 6.82 -14.05
C GLY A 64 -14.50 5.83 -12.92
N LEU A 65 -15.25 6.32 -11.93
CA LEU A 65 -15.68 5.47 -10.81
C LEU A 65 -16.74 4.47 -11.30
N PRO A 66 -16.70 3.22 -10.81
CA PRO A 66 -17.65 2.17 -11.21
C PRO A 66 -19.05 2.36 -10.59
N ILE A 67 -19.31 3.51 -9.96
CA ILE A 67 -20.54 3.81 -9.25
C ILE A 67 -20.94 5.23 -9.63
N GLU A 68 -22.21 5.43 -9.99
CA GLU A 68 -22.81 6.76 -9.95
C GLU A 68 -22.90 7.20 -8.50
N LEU A 69 -22.02 8.11 -8.09
CA LEU A 69 -22.15 8.74 -6.78
C LEU A 69 -23.52 9.43 -6.72
N PRO A 70 -24.32 9.23 -5.67
CA PRO A 70 -25.57 9.95 -5.52
C PRO A 70 -25.25 11.44 -5.56
N ASN A 71 -25.73 12.10 -6.59
CA ASN A 71 -25.65 13.54 -6.75
C ASN A 71 -26.42 14.17 -5.58
N SER A 72 -25.90 15.30 -5.07
CA SER A 72 -26.50 16.03 -3.94
C SER A 72 -28.01 16.23 -4.11
N ASN A 73 -28.49 16.43 -5.33
CA ASN A 73 -29.92 16.56 -5.64
C ASN A 73 -30.75 15.28 -5.37
N LYS A 74 -30.19 14.08 -5.57
CA LYS A 74 -30.90 12.81 -5.26
C LYS A 74 -31.05 12.61 -3.75
N ILE A 75 -30.06 13.05 -2.96
CA ILE A 75 -30.09 12.94 -1.48
C ILE A 75 -31.08 13.93 -0.87
N ILE A 76 -31.26 15.09 -1.51
CA ILE A 76 -32.23 16.11 -1.06
C ILE A 76 -33.67 15.66 -1.35
N ALA A 77 -33.92 14.98 -2.47
CA ALA A 77 -35.24 14.50 -2.85
C ALA A 77 -35.79 13.37 -1.95
N ASP A 78 -34.92 12.53 -1.37
CA ASP A 78 -35.34 11.45 -0.44
C ASP A 78 -35.74 11.96 0.96
N ARG A 79 -35.65 13.27 1.22
CA ARG A 79 -35.98 13.89 2.52
C ARG A 79 -37.29 14.68 2.54
N GLU A 80 -37.99 14.79 1.40
CA GLU A 80 -39.32 15.39 1.27
C GLU A 80 -40.41 14.31 1.15
#